data_AF-A0A0U5NQ48-F1
#
_entry.id   AF-A0A0U5NQ48-F1
#
_cell.length_a   1.000
_cell.length_b   1.000
_cell.length_c   1.000
_cell.angle_alpha   90.00
_cell.angle_beta   90.00
_cell.angle_gamma   90.00
#
_symmetry.space_group_name_H-M   'P 1'
#
loop_
_entity.id
_entity.type
_entity.pdbx_description
1 polymer ?
#
loop_
_entity_poly.entity_id
_entity_poly.type
_entity_poly.pdbx_seq_one_letter_code
_entity_poly.pdbx_strand_id
1 'polypeptide(L)'
;MGKRKIQGLYCKICGQRKSNESFSGTGHANHNCKSCSRLSSVEQAEAIKINRLISLPCRRLTEEDQKWLKNRTKDFSEEVRTVAREIYKQCFPYAERNSRKKQLSVSELEFVVNTSVWDELGDEIPVHSRFHLKKDKPVISMQSLYGPPEKLNAELCPGEFSKLLKALINYYEIFCWNEDYSFNEYDDADHELGAAESSDLDFFDCEKTTANNDPTWCVVIRYGDDTEQSIMGLQEYLPDKVEELFWNLFQYFYEEENDFKE
;
A
#
# COMPACT_ATOMS: atom_id res chain seq x y z
N MET A 1 4.74 52.82 25.61
CA MET A 1 5.61 51.62 25.64
C MET A 1 4.72 50.39 25.78
N GLY A 2 4.48 49.65 24.70
CA GLY A 2 3.70 48.41 24.76
C GLY A 2 4.49 47.34 25.50
N LYS A 3 4.00 46.88 26.66
CA LYS A 3 4.59 45.74 27.37
C LYS A 3 4.57 44.55 26.41
N ARG A 4 5.75 44.02 26.05
CA ARG A 4 5.86 42.77 25.29
C ARG A 4 5.09 41.70 26.07
N LYS A 5 4.03 41.14 25.47
CA LYS A 5 3.30 40.00 26.06
C LYS A 5 4.32 38.89 26.24
N ILE A 6 4.60 38.53 27.49
CA ILE A 6 5.54 37.46 27.80
C ILE A 6 4.93 36.18 27.21
N GLN A 7 5.60 35.59 26.22
CA GLN A 7 5.16 34.36 25.61
C GLN A 7 5.17 33.26 26.68
N GLY A 8 4.11 32.45 26.73
CA GLY A 8 3.94 31.41 27.75
C GLY A 8 5.06 30.36 27.77
N LEU A 9 5.18 29.66 28.89
CA LEU A 9 6.16 28.58 29.10
C LEU A 9 5.59 27.22 28.64
N TYR A 10 6.44 26.37 28.07
CA TYR A 10 6.08 25.01 27.68
C TYR A 10 6.08 24.07 28.88
N CYS A 11 5.02 23.26 29.03
CA CYS A 11 4.96 22.20 30.03
C CYS A 11 5.37 20.86 29.42
N LYS A 12 6.38 20.19 30.00
CA LYS A 12 6.90 18.91 29.50
C LYS A 12 5.92 17.73 29.64
N ILE A 13 4.99 17.82 30.60
CA ILE A 13 4.07 16.73 30.92
C ILE A 13 2.91 16.70 29.92
N CYS A 14 2.21 17.82 29.71
CA CYS A 14 1.07 17.87 28.81
C CYS A 14 1.38 18.42 27.41
N GLY A 15 2.60 18.88 27.13
CA GLY A 15 3.01 19.36 25.81
C GLY A 15 2.46 20.71 25.38
N GLN A 16 1.77 21.43 26.26
CA GLN A 16 1.15 22.70 25.92
C GLN A 16 2.00 23.89 26.38
N ARG A 17 2.04 24.96 25.57
CA ARG A 17 2.46 26.28 26.05
C ARG A 17 1.33 26.89 26.89
N LYS A 18 1.65 27.26 28.13
CA LYS A 18 0.70 27.87 29.07
C LYS A 18 1.21 29.21 29.57
N SER A 19 0.32 30.06 30.07
CA SER A 19 0.69 31.34 30.69
C SER A 19 1.63 31.13 31.88
N ASN A 20 2.47 32.12 32.19
CA ASN A 20 3.38 32.03 33.34
C ASN A 20 2.66 31.83 34.68
N GLU A 21 1.43 32.32 34.80
CA GLU A 21 0.57 32.14 35.98
C GLU A 21 0.09 30.69 36.18
N SER A 22 0.12 29.89 35.10
CA SER A 22 -0.23 28.46 35.13
C SER A 22 0.85 27.59 35.76
N PHE A 23 2.00 28.17 36.15
CA PHE A 23 3.12 27.48 36.78
C PHE A 23 3.32 28.00 38.21
N SER A 24 3.76 27.13 39.13
CA SER A 24 4.27 27.54 40.45
C SER A 24 5.74 27.95 40.34
N GLY A 25 6.31 28.56 41.38
CA GLY A 25 7.74 28.93 41.39
C GLY A 25 8.65 27.73 41.08
N THR A 26 8.44 26.61 41.77
CA THR A 26 9.15 25.34 41.50
C THR A 26 8.73 24.70 40.17
N GLY A 27 7.48 24.90 39.74
CA GLY A 27 6.96 24.41 38.45
C GLY A 27 7.59 25.09 37.24
N HIS A 28 7.96 26.37 37.34
CA HIS A 28 8.71 27.10 36.32
C HIS A 28 10.06 26.45 36.04
N ALA A 29 10.84 26.17 37.09
CA ALA A 29 12.15 25.52 36.95
C ALA A 29 12.07 24.12 36.34
N ASN A 30 11.01 23.37 36.67
CA ASN A 30 10.82 21.99 36.22
C ASN A 30 10.02 21.82 34.93
N HIS A 31 9.54 22.92 34.33
CA HIS A 31 8.60 22.92 33.22
C HIS A 31 7.33 22.08 33.50
N ASN A 32 6.82 22.17 34.73
CA ASN A 32 5.63 21.47 35.20
C ASN A 32 4.53 22.48 35.58
N CYS A 33 3.40 22.44 34.87
CA CYS A 33 2.28 23.34 35.16
C CYS A 33 1.47 22.86 36.37
N LYS A 34 0.70 23.76 36.98
CA LYS A 34 -0.06 23.50 38.21
C LYS A 34 -1.07 22.36 38.09
N SER A 35 -1.64 22.12 36.90
CA SER A 35 -2.55 21.00 36.68
C SER A 35 -1.79 19.67 36.69
N CYS A 36 -0.68 19.60 35.94
CA CYS A 36 0.15 18.40 35.87
C CYS A 36 0.89 18.10 37.17
N SER A 37 1.21 19.10 38.00
CA SER A 37 1.84 18.87 39.31
C SER A 37 0.92 18.18 40.32
N ARG A 38 -0.40 18.15 40.08
CA ARG A 38 -1.38 17.48 40.93
C ARG A 38 -1.59 16.01 40.55
N LEU A 39 -1.12 15.60 39.37
CA LEU A 39 -1.21 14.22 38.90
C LEU A 39 -0.24 13.33 39.68
N SER A 40 -0.56 12.05 39.80
CA SER A 40 0.35 11.04 40.33
C SER A 40 1.58 10.86 39.43
N SER A 41 2.65 10.27 39.97
CA SER A 41 3.87 10.00 39.19
C SER A 41 3.60 9.10 37.97
N VAL A 42 2.65 8.17 38.08
CA VAL A 42 2.24 7.27 36.99
C VAL A 42 1.57 8.07 35.88
N GLU A 43 0.55 8.86 36.21
CA GLU A 43 -0.18 9.69 35.23
C GLU A 43 0.74 10.73 34.57
N GLN A 44 1.67 11.32 35.32
CA GLN A 44 2.67 12.22 34.73
C GLN A 44 3.58 11.48 33.73
N ALA A 45 4.02 10.26 34.06
CA ALA A 45 4.86 9.48 33.16
C ALA A 45 4.10 9.06 31.88
N GLU A 46 2.83 8.68 32.00
CA GLU A 46 1.96 8.38 30.86
C GLU A 46 1.75 9.59 29.96
N ALA A 47 1.42 10.75 30.54
CA ALA A 47 1.24 11.99 29.80
C ALA A 47 2.53 12.41 29.06
N ILE A 48 3.71 12.27 29.69
CA ILE A 48 5.00 12.51 29.01
C ILE A 48 5.20 11.58 27.82
N LYS A 49 4.88 10.27 27.96
CA LYS A 49 4.99 9.31 26.86
C LYS A 49 4.03 9.66 25.72
N ILE A 50 2.76 9.94 26.02
CA ILE A 50 1.73 10.31 25.03
C ILE A 50 2.14 11.58 24.29
N ASN A 51 2.57 12.61 25.03
CA ASN A 51 3.05 13.85 24.43
C ASN A 51 4.24 13.60 23.48
N ARG A 52 5.22 12.77 23.91
CA ARG A 52 6.32 12.38 23.03
C ARG A 52 5.81 11.68 21.77
N LEU A 53 4.90 10.72 21.89
CA LEU A 53 4.31 9.99 20.74
C LEU A 53 3.67 10.94 19.73
N ILE A 54 2.84 11.88 20.19
CA ILE A 54 2.14 12.85 19.33
C ILE A 54 3.13 13.81 18.66
N SER A 55 4.25 14.12 19.32
CA SER A 55 5.28 15.01 18.78
C SER A 55 6.29 14.33 17.84
N LEU A 56 6.17 13.00 17.60
CA LEU A 56 7.15 12.27 16.80
C LEU A 56 7.10 12.70 15.31
N PRO A 57 8.26 13.02 14.69
CA PRO A 57 8.32 13.38 13.28
C PRO A 57 8.32 12.12 12.41
N CYS A 58 7.14 11.59 12.04
CA CYS A 58 7.01 10.36 11.24
C CYS A 58 7.91 10.32 9.99
N ARG A 59 8.12 11.45 9.31
CA ARG A 59 8.94 11.52 8.08
C ARG A 59 10.44 11.32 8.30
N ARG A 60 10.95 11.50 9.53
CA ARG A 60 12.40 11.51 9.84
C ARG A 60 12.67 10.85 11.19
N LEU A 61 12.19 9.63 11.39
CA LEU A 61 12.46 8.87 12.61
C LEU A 61 13.86 8.28 12.59
N THR A 62 14.63 8.56 13.64
CA THR A 62 15.91 7.88 13.92
C THR A 62 15.68 6.42 14.30
N GLU A 63 16.66 5.53 14.11
CA GLU A 63 16.52 4.11 14.49
C GLU A 63 16.12 3.92 15.97
N GLU A 64 16.63 4.79 16.84
CA GLU A 64 16.27 4.81 18.27
C GLU A 64 14.80 5.17 18.47
N ASP A 65 14.29 6.19 17.79
CA ASP A 65 12.87 6.57 17.87
C ASP A 65 11.96 5.50 17.28
N GLN A 66 12.37 4.84 16.19
CA GLN A 66 11.62 3.72 15.61
C GLN A 66 11.52 2.56 16.61
N LYS A 67 12.64 2.17 17.24
CA LYS A 67 12.68 1.12 18.27
C LYS A 67 11.86 1.52 19.50
N TRP A 68 11.96 2.78 19.91
CA TRP A 68 11.19 3.32 21.04
C TRP A 68 9.69 3.26 20.77
N LEU A 69 9.23 3.77 19.61
CA LEU A 69 7.84 3.75 19.18
C LEU A 69 7.31 2.32 19.08
N LYS A 70 8.06 1.42 18.42
CA LYS A 70 7.70 0.00 18.31
C LYS A 70 7.52 -0.65 19.68
N ASN A 71 8.37 -0.34 20.65
CA ASN A 71 8.22 -0.85 22.03
C ASN A 71 6.99 -0.28 22.75
N ARG A 72 6.57 0.97 22.46
CA ARG A 72 5.36 1.57 23.06
C ARG A 72 4.06 0.98 22.53
N THR A 73 4.05 0.36 21.35
CA THR A 73 2.88 -0.39 20.85
C THR A 73 2.48 -1.59 21.73
N LYS A 74 3.33 -1.95 22.70
CA LYS A 74 3.16 -3.02 23.69
C LYS A 74 3.32 -2.53 25.15
N ASP A 75 3.15 -1.23 25.41
CA ASP A 75 3.26 -0.67 26.77
C ASP A 75 2.16 -1.23 27.69
N PHE A 76 2.40 -1.27 29.00
CA PHE A 76 1.40 -1.76 29.97
C PHE A 76 0.19 -0.84 30.06
N SER A 77 0.40 0.48 29.89
CA SER A 77 -0.67 1.47 29.86
C SER A 77 -1.45 1.38 28.55
N GLU A 78 -2.76 1.15 28.63
CA GLU A 78 -3.61 0.99 27.45
C GLU A 78 -3.71 2.29 26.64
N GLU A 79 -3.75 3.44 27.29
CA GLU A 79 -3.78 4.74 26.60
C GLU A 79 -2.49 4.97 25.80
N VAL A 80 -1.33 4.76 26.42
CA VAL A 80 -0.03 4.89 25.74
C VAL A 80 0.06 3.90 24.58
N ARG A 81 -0.38 2.65 24.79
CA ARG A 81 -0.34 1.59 23.78
C ARG A 81 -1.22 1.93 22.58
N THR A 82 -2.43 2.43 22.82
CA THR A 82 -3.39 2.80 21.78
C THR A 82 -2.83 3.94 20.93
N VAL A 83 -2.39 5.04 21.56
CA VAL A 83 -1.78 6.16 20.85
C VAL A 83 -0.53 5.72 20.08
N ALA A 84 0.32 4.88 20.67
CA ALA A 84 1.51 4.39 20.00
C ALA A 84 1.20 3.53 18.77
N ARG A 85 0.15 2.69 18.81
CA ARG A 85 -0.28 1.91 17.64
C ARG A 85 -0.77 2.80 16.51
N GLU A 86 -1.54 3.84 16.85
CA GLU A 86 -2.05 4.79 15.86
C GLU A 86 -0.92 5.58 15.20
N ILE A 87 -0.01 6.14 15.99
CA ILE A 87 1.17 6.83 15.46
C ILE A 87 2.07 5.86 14.69
N TYR A 88 2.22 4.61 15.11
CA TYR A 88 2.99 3.61 14.37
C TYR A 88 2.38 3.32 13.00
N LYS A 89 1.06 3.19 12.88
CA LYS A 89 0.37 3.04 11.60
C LYS A 89 0.58 4.26 10.70
N GLN A 90 0.47 5.47 11.25
CA GLN A 90 0.70 6.70 10.49
C GLN A 90 2.15 6.85 10.00
N CYS A 91 3.12 6.53 10.86
CA CYS A 91 4.53 6.61 10.49
C CYS A 91 4.97 5.46 9.57
N PHE A 92 4.29 4.31 9.62
CA PHE A 92 4.61 3.13 8.82
C PHE A 92 3.35 2.49 8.21
N PRO A 93 2.71 3.16 7.23
CA PRO A 93 1.44 2.69 6.65
C PRO A 93 1.57 1.28 6.06
N TYR A 94 2.74 0.95 5.51
CA TYR A 94 3.02 -0.35 4.91
C TYR A 94 3.70 -1.35 5.87
N ALA A 95 3.83 -1.08 7.17
CA ALA A 95 4.55 -1.99 8.08
C ALA A 95 3.88 -3.36 8.20
N GLU A 96 2.56 -3.38 8.32
CA GLU A 96 1.79 -4.63 8.40
C GLU A 96 1.86 -5.38 7.07
N ARG A 97 1.62 -4.68 5.96
CA ARG A 97 1.79 -5.18 4.58
C ARG A 97 3.17 -5.81 4.38
N ASN A 98 4.24 -5.09 4.71
CA ASN A 98 5.61 -5.55 4.55
C ASN A 98 5.98 -6.70 5.49
N SER A 99 5.35 -6.78 6.67
CA SER A 99 5.54 -7.90 7.59
C SER A 99 4.88 -9.17 7.08
N ARG A 100 3.68 -9.05 6.49
CA ARG A 100 2.96 -10.16 5.84
C ARG A 100 3.71 -10.65 4.59
N LYS A 101 4.15 -9.74 3.70
CA LYS A 101 4.96 -10.09 2.51
C LYS A 101 6.16 -10.99 2.81
N LYS A 102 6.86 -10.74 3.91
CA LYS A 102 8.04 -11.53 4.32
C LYS A 102 7.73 -12.99 4.67
N GLN A 103 6.47 -13.31 4.97
CA GLN A 103 6.01 -14.65 5.30
C GLN A 103 5.47 -15.39 4.07
N LEU A 104 5.18 -14.67 2.98
CA LEU A 104 4.63 -15.25 1.77
C LEU A 104 5.73 -15.93 0.95
N SER A 105 5.39 -17.09 0.38
CA SER A 105 6.19 -17.73 -0.65
C SER A 105 5.25 -18.31 -1.69
N VAL A 106 5.41 -17.91 -2.95
CA VAL A 106 4.55 -18.40 -4.06
C VAL A 106 4.91 -19.85 -4.35
N SER A 107 3.91 -20.73 -4.37
CA SER A 107 4.05 -22.13 -4.80
C SER A 107 3.53 -22.32 -6.23
N GLU A 108 2.46 -21.63 -6.60
CA GLU A 108 1.86 -21.67 -7.93
C GLU A 108 1.20 -20.32 -8.22
N LEU A 109 1.26 -19.88 -9.48
CA LEU A 109 0.61 -18.66 -9.94
C LEU A 109 -0.02 -18.93 -11.31
N GLU A 110 -1.28 -18.57 -11.44
CA GLU A 110 -2.01 -18.47 -12.71
C GLU A 110 -2.40 -17.01 -12.92
N PHE A 111 -2.02 -16.45 -14.06
CA PHE A 111 -2.29 -15.06 -14.41
C PHE A 111 -2.92 -15.00 -15.79
N VAL A 112 -4.06 -14.35 -15.90
CA VAL A 112 -4.83 -14.20 -17.13
C VAL A 112 -4.98 -12.72 -17.41
N VAL A 113 -4.71 -12.35 -18.66
CA VAL A 113 -5.00 -11.03 -19.23
C VAL A 113 -5.94 -11.23 -20.40
N ASN A 114 -7.01 -10.45 -20.44
CA ASN A 114 -8.10 -10.52 -21.39
C ASN A 114 -8.55 -9.10 -21.78
N THR A 115 -7.59 -8.27 -22.16
CA THR A 115 -7.79 -6.87 -22.56
C THR A 115 -6.63 -6.40 -23.45
N SER A 116 -6.65 -5.15 -23.88
CA SER A 116 -5.57 -4.53 -24.62
C SER A 116 -4.44 -4.03 -23.71
N VAL A 117 -3.21 -4.11 -24.22
CA VAL A 117 -2.00 -3.53 -23.61
C VAL A 117 -1.35 -2.58 -24.60
N TRP A 118 -0.56 -1.64 -24.13
CA TRP A 118 0.14 -0.67 -24.98
C TRP A 118 1.60 -1.07 -25.14
N ASP A 119 2.08 -1.11 -26.37
CA ASP A 119 3.51 -1.33 -26.61
C ASP A 119 4.34 -0.04 -26.46
N GLU A 120 5.65 -0.16 -26.67
CA GLU A 120 6.58 0.97 -26.56
C GLU A 120 6.34 2.07 -27.60
N LEU A 121 5.62 1.77 -28.68
CA LEU A 121 5.26 2.69 -29.75
C LEU A 121 3.92 3.38 -29.48
N GLY A 122 3.19 2.94 -28.45
CA GLY A 122 1.86 3.42 -28.11
C GLY A 122 0.77 2.81 -28.99
N ASP A 123 1.02 1.66 -29.62
CA ASP A 123 0.02 0.89 -30.32
C ASP A 123 -0.75 0.00 -29.34
N GLU A 124 -2.07 -0.04 -29.50
CA GLU A 124 -2.96 -0.88 -28.68
C GLU A 124 -2.96 -2.32 -29.21
N ILE A 125 -2.49 -3.26 -28.38
CA ILE A 125 -2.38 -4.68 -28.73
C ILE A 125 -3.41 -5.48 -27.91
N PRO A 126 -4.42 -6.10 -28.55
CA PRO A 126 -5.36 -6.95 -27.83
C PRO A 126 -4.67 -8.25 -27.39
N VAL A 127 -4.69 -8.52 -26.08
CA VAL A 127 -4.01 -9.67 -25.47
C VAL A 127 -5.00 -10.53 -24.70
N HIS A 128 -5.03 -11.81 -25.06
CA HIS A 128 -5.85 -12.81 -24.38
C HIS A 128 -4.94 -13.99 -24.07
N SER A 129 -4.20 -13.88 -22.97
CA SER A 129 -3.09 -14.77 -22.64
C SER A 129 -3.20 -15.26 -21.20
N ARG A 130 -2.85 -16.53 -20.99
CA ARG A 130 -2.74 -17.15 -19.68
C ARG A 130 -1.31 -17.56 -19.42
N PHE A 131 -0.76 -17.12 -18.31
CA PHE A 131 0.52 -17.52 -17.77
C PHE A 131 0.32 -18.45 -16.58
N HIS A 132 1.16 -19.47 -16.49
CA HIS A 132 1.17 -20.39 -15.37
C HIS A 132 2.59 -20.74 -14.95
N LEU A 133 2.87 -20.54 -13.66
CA LEU A 133 4.17 -20.71 -13.02
C LEU A 133 4.01 -21.64 -11.82
N LYS A 134 4.94 -22.59 -11.64
CA LYS A 134 4.91 -23.52 -10.52
C LYS A 134 6.28 -23.68 -9.87
N LYS A 135 6.37 -23.63 -8.54
CA LYS A 135 7.64 -23.66 -7.80
C LYS A 135 8.42 -24.97 -7.95
N ASP A 136 7.72 -26.08 -8.11
CA ASP A 136 8.33 -27.41 -8.29
C ASP A 136 9.00 -27.59 -9.66
N LYS A 137 8.64 -26.74 -10.64
CA LYS A 137 9.13 -26.79 -12.02
C LYS A 137 9.48 -25.37 -12.46
N PRO A 138 10.77 -25.01 -12.62
CA PRO A 138 11.18 -23.66 -13.00
C PRO A 138 10.89 -23.38 -14.50
N VAL A 139 9.61 -23.47 -14.86
CA VAL A 139 9.09 -23.33 -16.21
C VAL A 139 7.93 -22.34 -16.12
N ILE A 140 7.99 -21.31 -16.94
CA ILE A 140 6.87 -20.41 -17.18
C ILE A 140 6.13 -20.96 -18.39
N SER A 141 4.83 -21.15 -18.29
CA SER A 141 4.02 -21.55 -19.43
C SER A 141 3.06 -20.45 -19.83
N MET A 142 2.95 -20.21 -21.14
CA MET A 142 2.02 -19.26 -21.74
C MET A 142 1.07 -20.02 -22.66
N GLN A 143 -0.20 -19.64 -22.64
CA GLN A 143 -1.21 -20.13 -23.56
C GLN A 143 -2.02 -18.95 -24.08
N SER A 144 -2.10 -18.82 -25.41
CA SER A 144 -3.06 -17.91 -26.03
C SER A 144 -4.47 -18.45 -25.87
N LEU A 145 -5.40 -17.58 -25.49
CA LEU A 145 -6.83 -17.87 -25.41
C LEU A 145 -7.55 -17.61 -26.73
N TYR A 146 -6.91 -16.90 -27.67
CA TYR A 146 -7.33 -16.82 -29.06
C TYR A 146 -6.47 -17.71 -29.97
N GLY A 147 -7.12 -18.50 -30.82
CA GLY A 147 -6.44 -19.39 -31.77
C GLY A 147 -6.15 -20.79 -31.22
N PRO A 148 -5.24 -21.56 -31.84
CA PRO A 148 -4.89 -22.90 -31.39
C PRO A 148 -4.38 -22.84 -29.93
N PRO A 149 -4.77 -23.78 -29.06
CA PRO A 149 -4.31 -23.83 -27.67
C PRO A 149 -2.86 -24.35 -27.60
N GLU A 150 -1.95 -23.65 -28.27
CA GLU A 150 -0.53 -23.95 -28.22
C GLU A 150 0.02 -23.42 -26.89
N LYS A 151 0.55 -24.35 -26.11
CA LYS A 151 1.17 -24.05 -24.82
C LYS A 151 2.66 -23.87 -25.03
N LEU A 152 3.12 -22.63 -24.96
CA LEU A 152 4.54 -22.30 -24.98
C LEU A 152 5.11 -22.48 -23.57
N ASN A 153 6.34 -22.98 -23.48
CA ASN A 153 7.04 -23.13 -22.21
C ASN A 153 8.42 -22.48 -22.32
N ALA A 154 8.76 -21.64 -21.36
CA ALA A 154 10.08 -21.06 -21.19
C ALA A 154 10.72 -21.69 -19.94
N GLU A 155 11.85 -22.37 -20.11
CA GLU A 155 12.62 -22.93 -18.99
C GLU A 155 13.56 -21.87 -18.43
N LEU A 156 13.53 -21.67 -17.12
CA LEU A 156 14.40 -20.72 -16.44
C LEU A 156 15.40 -21.45 -15.55
N CYS A 157 16.55 -20.82 -15.33
CA CYS A 157 17.46 -21.27 -14.29
C CYS A 157 16.77 -21.14 -12.91
N PRO A 158 16.92 -22.12 -11.99
CA PRO A 158 16.24 -22.09 -10.68
C PRO A 158 16.47 -20.80 -9.87
N GLY A 159 17.64 -20.18 -10.02
CA GLY A 159 17.97 -18.91 -9.39
C GLY A 159 17.17 -17.72 -9.93
N GLU A 160 16.94 -17.67 -11.24
CA GLU A 160 16.14 -16.62 -11.91
C GLU A 160 14.66 -16.81 -11.60
N PHE A 161 14.17 -18.05 -11.67
CA PHE A 161 12.80 -18.37 -11.28
C PHE A 161 12.52 -17.99 -9.82
N SER A 162 13.44 -18.28 -8.91
CA SER A 162 13.33 -17.85 -7.51
C SER A 162 13.34 -16.33 -7.33
N LYS A 163 14.06 -15.58 -8.18
CA LYS A 163 14.04 -14.11 -8.18
C LYS A 163 12.69 -13.61 -8.68
N LEU A 164 12.13 -14.19 -9.73
CA LEU A 164 10.81 -13.86 -10.26
C LEU A 164 9.73 -14.08 -9.20
N LEU A 165 9.69 -15.23 -8.53
CA LEU A 165 8.74 -15.50 -7.44
C LEU A 165 8.83 -14.47 -6.29
N LYS A 166 10.05 -13.98 -5.99
CA LYS A 166 10.25 -12.92 -5.01
C LYS A 166 9.81 -11.55 -5.53
N ALA A 167 10.09 -11.25 -6.80
CA ALA A 167 9.69 -10.00 -7.44
C ALA A 167 8.17 -9.88 -7.50
N LEU A 168 7.46 -10.99 -7.75
CA LEU A 168 6.01 -11.05 -7.68
C LEU A 168 5.48 -10.49 -6.35
N ILE A 169 6.00 -10.97 -5.22
CA ILE A 169 5.56 -10.50 -3.89
C ILE A 169 6.03 -9.08 -3.57
N ASN A 170 7.27 -8.73 -3.91
CA ASN A 170 7.92 -7.53 -3.35
C ASN A 170 7.91 -6.31 -4.26
N TYR A 171 7.87 -6.49 -5.58
CA TYR A 171 7.94 -5.41 -6.56
C TYR A 171 6.59 -5.16 -7.21
N TYR A 172 6.00 -6.23 -7.76
CA TYR A 172 4.76 -6.10 -8.52
C TYR A 172 3.59 -5.75 -7.61
N GLU A 173 3.51 -6.36 -6.42
CA GLU A 173 2.55 -6.02 -5.37
C GLU A 173 1.06 -6.07 -5.76
N ILE A 174 0.72 -6.31 -7.03
CA ILE A 174 -0.59 -6.57 -7.66
C ILE A 174 -1.35 -7.76 -7.08
N PHE A 175 -0.73 -8.44 -6.12
CA PHE A 175 -1.27 -9.59 -5.44
C PHE A 175 -1.68 -9.28 -4.01
N CYS A 176 -1.50 -8.04 -3.56
CA CYS A 176 -1.65 -7.68 -2.17
C CYS A 176 -2.73 -6.60 -2.08
N TRP A 177 -3.84 -7.00 -1.47
CA TRP A 177 -4.99 -6.20 -1.00
C TRP A 177 -6.10 -6.06 -2.04
N ASN A 178 -7.22 -6.75 -1.75
CA ASN A 178 -8.45 -6.53 -2.48
C ASN A 178 -8.82 -5.05 -2.42
N GLU A 179 -8.52 -4.35 -1.32
CA GLU A 179 -8.77 -2.91 -1.19
C GLU A 179 -8.11 -2.05 -2.27
N ASP A 180 -7.00 -2.51 -2.89
CA ASP A 180 -6.27 -1.76 -3.93
C ASP A 180 -6.93 -1.93 -5.34
N TYR A 181 -7.76 -2.96 -5.53
CA TYR A 181 -8.32 -3.35 -6.84
C TYR A 181 -9.84 -3.56 -6.86
N SER A 182 -10.48 -3.68 -5.69
CA SER A 182 -11.92 -3.85 -5.54
C SER A 182 -12.63 -2.53 -5.80
N PHE A 183 -13.51 -2.54 -6.80
CA PHE A 183 -14.51 -1.50 -6.97
C PHE A 183 -15.36 -1.40 -5.71
N ASN A 184 -15.28 -0.29 -5.01
CA ASN A 184 -16.34 0.12 -4.10
C ASN A 184 -17.46 0.65 -5.02
N GLU A 185 -18.58 -0.06 -5.15
CA GLU A 185 -19.78 0.39 -5.90
C GLU A 185 -20.44 1.66 -5.28
N TYR A 186 -19.75 2.37 -4.39
CA TYR A 186 -20.26 3.49 -3.61
C TYR A 186 -19.19 4.59 -3.48
N ASP A 187 -18.86 5.27 -4.57
CA ASP A 187 -18.17 6.57 -4.48
C ASP A 187 -18.62 7.56 -5.57
N ASP A 188 -19.84 7.38 -6.10
CA ASP A 188 -20.45 8.30 -7.08
C ASP A 188 -21.77 8.91 -6.55
N ALA A 189 -21.89 9.02 -5.23
CA ALA A 189 -23.05 9.59 -4.55
C ALA A 189 -22.72 10.87 -3.76
N ASP A 190 -21.73 11.64 -4.20
CA ASP A 190 -21.46 12.98 -3.63
C ASP A 190 -21.10 14.03 -4.67
N HIS A 191 -21.86 14.08 -5.78
CA HIS A 191 -21.97 15.31 -6.57
C HIS A 191 -23.25 16.07 -6.20
N GLU A 192 -23.16 16.75 -5.07
CA GLU A 192 -24.15 17.70 -4.56
C GLU A 192 -24.37 18.87 -5.56
N LEU A 193 -25.62 19.31 -5.64
CA LEU A 193 -26.24 20.14 -6.66
C LEU A 193 -25.61 21.54 -6.85
N GLY A 194 -25.49 21.96 -8.11
CA GLY A 194 -25.26 23.36 -8.49
C GLY A 194 -25.96 23.71 -9.81
N ALA A 195 -27.17 24.26 -9.71
CA ALA A 195 -27.97 24.71 -10.84
C ALA A 195 -27.32 25.87 -11.61
N ALA A 196 -27.22 25.74 -12.94
CA ALA A 196 -27.32 26.85 -13.89
C ALA A 196 -27.61 26.32 -15.31
N GLU A 197 -28.68 26.82 -15.91
CA GLU A 197 -29.06 26.59 -17.31
C GLU A 197 -27.99 27.14 -18.27
N SER A 198 -27.57 26.35 -19.26
CA SER A 198 -27.51 26.77 -20.67
C SER A 198 -26.92 25.68 -21.58
N SER A 199 -27.71 25.34 -22.60
CA SER A 199 -27.33 25.06 -23.99
C SER A 199 -26.38 23.90 -24.32
N ASP A 200 -26.94 22.95 -25.05
CA ASP A 200 -26.35 22.25 -26.19
C ASP A 200 -25.00 21.57 -25.95
N LEU A 201 -25.02 20.44 -25.26
CA LEU A 201 -24.07 19.36 -25.51
C LEU A 201 -24.83 18.04 -25.65
N ASP A 202 -24.59 17.40 -26.78
CA ASP A 202 -25.24 16.20 -27.23
C ASP A 202 -25.28 15.11 -26.15
N PHE A 203 -26.49 14.60 -25.98
CA PHE A 203 -26.85 13.34 -25.37
C PHE A 203 -25.87 12.24 -25.81
N PHE A 204 -24.78 12.04 -25.05
CA PHE A 204 -23.96 10.85 -25.19
C PHE A 204 -24.81 9.70 -24.65
N ASP A 205 -25.32 8.90 -25.59
CA ASP A 205 -25.95 7.63 -25.32
C ASP A 205 -24.91 6.79 -24.56
N CYS A 206 -25.03 6.76 -23.23
CA CYS A 206 -24.33 5.81 -22.40
C CYS A 206 -24.96 4.46 -22.75
N GLU A 207 -24.44 3.85 -23.83
CA GLU A 207 -24.77 2.50 -24.20
C GLU A 207 -24.53 1.63 -22.98
N LYS A 208 -25.64 1.15 -22.44
CA LYS A 208 -25.73 0.10 -21.45
C LYS A 208 -24.80 -1.04 -21.88
N THR A 209 -23.73 -1.21 -21.12
CA THR A 209 -23.33 -2.49 -20.54
C THR A 209 -23.87 -3.71 -21.30
N THR A 210 -23.18 -4.12 -22.35
CA THR A 210 -23.15 -5.55 -22.68
C THR A 210 -22.34 -6.22 -21.58
N ALA A 211 -23.06 -6.76 -20.60
CA ALA A 211 -22.52 -7.59 -19.54
C ALA A 211 -21.73 -8.78 -20.12
N ASN A 212 -20.43 -8.59 -20.30
CA ASN A 212 -19.47 -9.64 -20.01
C ASN A 212 -18.88 -9.26 -18.65
N ASN A 213 -19.37 -9.88 -17.57
CA ASN A 213 -18.76 -9.81 -16.24
C ASN A 213 -17.41 -10.58 -16.19
N ASP A 214 -16.79 -10.80 -17.34
CA ASP A 214 -15.54 -11.52 -17.44
C ASP A 214 -14.41 -10.56 -17.05
N PRO A 215 -13.51 -10.98 -16.14
CA PRO A 215 -12.40 -10.15 -15.71
C PRO A 215 -11.48 -9.80 -16.88
N THR A 216 -11.11 -8.52 -16.98
CA THR A 216 -10.08 -8.06 -17.92
C THR A 216 -8.70 -8.59 -17.54
N TRP A 217 -8.50 -8.89 -16.26
CA TRP A 217 -7.38 -9.67 -15.78
C TRP A 217 -7.71 -10.38 -14.47
N CYS A 218 -7.05 -11.52 -14.24
CA CYS A 218 -7.19 -12.29 -13.01
C CYS A 218 -5.86 -12.92 -12.63
N VAL A 219 -5.53 -12.89 -11.35
CA VAL A 219 -4.41 -13.64 -10.78
C VAL A 219 -4.95 -14.58 -9.71
N VAL A 220 -4.56 -15.85 -9.78
CA VAL A 220 -4.75 -16.84 -8.72
C VAL A 220 -3.38 -17.29 -8.24
N ILE A 221 -3.16 -17.22 -6.94
CA ILE A 221 -1.88 -17.57 -6.31
C ILE A 221 -2.13 -18.61 -5.25
N ARG A 222 -1.35 -19.68 -5.30
CA ARG A 222 -1.19 -20.59 -4.18
C ARG A 222 0.13 -20.27 -3.48
N TYR A 223 0.06 -20.20 -2.17
CA TYR A 223 1.23 -20.00 -1.32
C TYR A 223 1.80 -21.34 -0.85
N GLY A 224 3.00 -21.29 -0.25
CA GLY A 224 3.66 -22.47 0.30
C GLY A 224 3.01 -23.07 1.54
N ASP A 225 2.04 -22.37 2.14
CA ASP A 225 1.19 -22.86 3.24
C ASP A 225 -0.18 -23.37 2.74
N ASP A 226 -0.31 -23.60 1.43
CA ASP A 226 -1.51 -24.04 0.73
C ASP A 226 -2.70 -23.06 0.81
N THR A 227 -2.48 -21.83 1.29
CA THR A 227 -3.49 -20.78 1.16
C THR A 227 -3.57 -20.29 -0.28
N GLU A 228 -4.78 -19.95 -0.72
CA GLU A 228 -5.06 -19.47 -2.06
C GLU A 228 -5.63 -18.05 -2.01
N GLN A 229 -5.18 -17.21 -2.93
CA GLN A 229 -5.67 -15.85 -3.10
C GLN A 229 -5.99 -15.60 -4.57
N SER A 230 -7.16 -15.02 -4.82
CA SER A 230 -7.60 -14.61 -6.15
C SER A 230 -7.91 -13.12 -6.16
N ILE A 231 -7.39 -12.42 -7.16
CA ILE A 231 -7.64 -10.99 -7.41
C ILE A 231 -7.97 -10.84 -8.89
N MET A 232 -8.94 -9.99 -9.19
CA MET A 232 -9.40 -9.74 -10.54
C MET A 232 -9.80 -8.27 -10.72
N GLY A 233 -9.69 -7.78 -11.94
CA GLY A 233 -10.17 -6.45 -12.32
C GLY A 233 -11.18 -6.53 -13.46
N LEU A 234 -12.05 -5.52 -13.51
CA LEU A 234 -13.06 -5.31 -14.55
C LEU A 234 -12.79 -4.02 -15.33
N GLN A 235 -11.70 -3.32 -15.03
CA GLN A 235 -11.31 -2.08 -15.68
C GLN A 235 -10.97 -2.34 -17.15
N GLU A 236 -11.36 -1.41 -18.03
CA GLU A 236 -11.01 -1.44 -19.46
C GLU A 236 -9.49 -1.51 -19.68
N TYR A 237 -8.73 -0.72 -18.91
CA TYR A 237 -7.26 -0.71 -18.93
C TYR A 237 -6.65 -1.46 -17.76
N LEU A 238 -5.47 -2.06 -18.00
CA LEU A 238 -4.70 -2.70 -16.93
C LEU A 238 -4.09 -1.65 -15.99
N PRO A 239 -4.09 -1.89 -14.67
CA PRO A 239 -3.25 -1.12 -13.76
C PRO A 239 -1.77 -1.25 -14.13
N ASP A 240 -0.98 -0.17 -13.98
CA ASP A 240 0.45 -0.11 -14.35
C ASP A 240 1.24 -1.37 -13.95
N LYS A 241 1.07 -1.82 -12.71
CA LYS A 241 1.81 -2.98 -12.18
C LYS A 241 1.37 -4.31 -12.78
N VAL A 242 0.12 -4.43 -13.24
CA VAL A 242 -0.42 -5.62 -13.93
C VAL A 242 0.13 -5.68 -15.34
N GLU A 243 0.15 -4.53 -16.02
CA GLU A 243 0.75 -4.40 -17.35
C GLU A 243 2.27 -4.64 -17.33
N GLU A 244 3.00 -4.06 -16.37
CA GLU A 244 4.44 -4.34 -16.18
C GLU A 244 4.71 -5.83 -15.94
N LEU A 245 3.85 -6.53 -15.19
CA LEU A 245 3.98 -7.97 -15.00
C LEU A 245 3.76 -8.70 -16.32
N PHE A 246 2.72 -8.33 -17.06
CA PHE A 246 2.43 -8.93 -18.36
C PHE A 246 3.65 -8.87 -19.27
N TRP A 247 4.23 -7.69 -19.47
CA TRP A 247 5.41 -7.52 -20.31
C TRP A 247 6.63 -8.30 -19.78
N ASN A 248 6.82 -8.33 -18.46
CA ASN A 248 7.90 -9.09 -17.84
C ASN A 248 7.77 -10.61 -18.03
N LEU A 249 6.56 -11.15 -18.06
CA LEU A 249 6.32 -12.57 -18.34
C LEU A 249 6.35 -12.87 -19.83
N PHE A 250 5.85 -11.95 -20.66
CA PHE A 250 5.74 -12.10 -22.10
C PHE A 250 7.11 -12.14 -22.79
N GLN A 251 8.07 -11.32 -22.35
CA GLN A 251 9.43 -11.30 -22.91
C GLN A 251 10.14 -12.66 -22.88
N TYR A 252 9.79 -13.58 -21.96
CA TYR A 252 10.41 -14.91 -21.89
C TYR A 252 10.04 -15.82 -23.07
N PHE A 253 9.04 -15.44 -23.87
CA PHE A 253 8.57 -16.21 -25.03
C PHE A 253 9.00 -15.58 -26.36
N TYR A 254 9.51 -14.36 -26.32
CA TYR A 254 9.90 -13.57 -27.47
C TYR A 254 11.26 -12.92 -27.18
N GLU A 255 12.29 -13.75 -27.05
CA GLU A 255 13.65 -13.25 -27.18
C GLU A 255 13.84 -12.83 -28.65
N GLU A 256 14.09 -11.54 -28.89
CA GLU A 256 14.80 -11.15 -30.10
C GLU A 256 16.09 -11.98 -30.14
N GLU A 257 16.37 -12.60 -31.29
CA GLU A 257 17.69 -13.14 -31.61
C GLU A 257 18.72 -12.02 -31.42
N ASN A 258 19.24 -11.83 -30.20
CA ASN A 258 20.46 -11.07 -29.96
C ASN A 258 21.64 -11.95 -30.38
N ASP A 259 21.68 -12.22 -31.68
CA ASP A 259 22.80 -12.77 -32.40
C ASP A 259 23.81 -11.64 -32.64
N PHE A 260 24.40 -11.15 -31.55
CA PHE A 260 25.65 -10.39 -31.61
C PHE A 260 26.72 -11.15 -30.83
N LYS A 261 27.14 -12.27 -31.43
CA LYS A 261 28.51 -12.76 -31.30
C LYS A 261 29.33 -12.18 -32.44
N GLU A 262 30.09 -11.13 -32.15
CA GLU A 262 31.42 -10.91 -32.74
C GLU A 262 32.41 -10.51 -31.64
#